data_AF-A0A1F7GZV3-F1
#
_entry.id   AF-A0A1F7GZV3-F1
#
_cell.length_a   1.000
_cell.length_b   1.000
_cell.length_c   1.000
_cell.angle_alpha   90.00
_cell.angle_beta   90.00
_cell.angle_gamma   90.00
#
_symmetry.space_group_name_H-M   'P 1'
#
loop_
_entity.id
_entity.type
_entity.pdbx_description
1 polymer ?
#
loop_
_entity_poly.entity_id
_entity_poly.type
_entity_poly.pdbx_seq_one_letter_code
_entity_poly.pdbx_strand_id
1 'polypeptide(L)' 'MKDKVYSHLKERYDEVYSLSPNNLGFTHLTQIFKTISGQLKFFPFKIFIPLSLFITVILYLVFGIFIVRLVSLLQHGF' A
#
# COMPACT_ATOMS: atom_id res chain seq x y z
N MET A 1 -1.97 -14.18 -14.73
CA MET A 1 -2.21 -15.60 -14.38
C MET A 1 -3.41 -16.09 -15.19
N LYS A 2 -3.18 -16.88 -16.24
CA LYS A 2 -4.22 -17.60 -16.98
C LYS A 2 -4.13 -19.07 -16.58
N ASP A 3 -4.59 -19.37 -15.37
CA ASP A 3 -4.66 -20.74 -14.87
C ASP A 3 -6.06 -21.29 -15.14
N LYS A 4 -6.15 -22.51 -15.69
CA LYS A 4 -7.43 -23.10 -16.15
C LYS A 4 -8.40 -23.30 -14.98
N VAL A 5 -7.84 -23.56 -13.80
CA VAL A 5 -8.55 -23.68 -12.52
C VAL A 5 -9.15 -22.33 -12.11
N TYR A 6 -8.38 -21.25 -12.23
CA TYR A 6 -8.84 -19.91 -11.86
C TYR A 6 -10.02 -19.44 -12.73
N SER A 7 -9.97 -19.68 -14.04
CA SER A 7 -11.07 -19.34 -14.94
C SER A 7 -12.35 -20.08 -14.59
N HIS A 8 -12.25 -21.38 -14.27
CA HIS A 8 -13.41 -22.18 -13.90
C HIS A 8 -14.02 -21.74 -12.56
N LEU A 9 -13.18 -21.44 -11.57
CA LEU A 9 -13.62 -20.87 -10.29
C LEU A 9 -14.30 -19.51 -10.47
N LYS A 10 -13.77 -18.66 -11.35
CA LYS A 10 -14.35 -17.35 -11.63
C LYS A 10 -15.74 -17.49 -12.26
N GLU A 11 -15.88 -18.36 -13.25
CA GLU A 11 -17.15 -18.63 -13.90
C GLU A 11 -18.20 -19.12 -12.89
N ARG A 12 -17.84 -20.08 -12.03
CA ARG A 12 -18.75 -20.52 -10.95
C ARG A 12 -19.07 -19.46 -9.92
N TYR A 13 -18.13 -18.57 -9.62
CA TYR A 13 -18.39 -17.47 -8.71
C TYR A 13 -19.42 -16.49 -9.29
N ASP A 14 -19.29 -16.15 -10.58
CA ASP A 14 -20.22 -15.26 -11.29
C ASP A 14 -21.61 -15.90 -11.46
N GLU A 15 -21.72 -17.23 -11.53
CA GLU A 15 -23.00 -17.95 -11.57
C GLU A 15 -23.71 -18.02 -10.22
N VAL A 16 -22.97 -18.21 -9.12
CA VAL A 16 -23.55 -18.46 -7.78
C VAL A 16 -23.80 -17.17 -7.02
N TYR A 17 -22.96 -16.15 -7.23
CA TYR A 17 -23.02 -14.89 -6.49
C TYR A 17 -23.43 -13.73 -7.40
N SER A 18 -24.38 -12.92 -6.95
CA SER A 18 -24.73 -11.65 -7.61
C SER A 18 -23.72 -10.52 -7.35
N LEU A 19 -22.67 -10.80 -6.56
CA LEU A 19 -21.66 -9.84 -6.14
C LEU A 19 -20.56 -9.73 -7.20
N SER A 20 -20.48 -8.56 -7.84
CA SER A 20 -19.40 -8.24 -8.75
C SER A 20 -18.03 -8.33 -8.07
N PRO A 21 -17.02 -8.94 -8.72
CA PRO A 21 -15.68 -9.03 -8.16
C PRO A 21 -15.08 -7.64 -7.94
N ASN A 22 -14.35 -7.48 -6.83
CA ASN A 22 -13.74 -6.21 -6.44
C ASN A 22 -12.73 -5.75 -7.51
N ASN A 23 -13.12 -4.75 -8.29
CA ASN A 23 -12.41 -4.26 -9.47
C ASN A 23 -12.35 -2.72 -9.41
N LEU A 24 -11.16 -2.17 -9.54
CA LEU A 24 -10.88 -0.74 -9.50
C LEU A 24 -11.02 -0.07 -10.88
N GLY A 25 -11.54 -0.78 -11.88
CA GLY A 25 -11.70 -0.30 -13.26
C GLY A 25 -10.42 -0.29 -14.09
N PHE A 26 -9.25 -0.15 -13.46
CA PHE A 26 -7.95 -0.19 -14.12
C PHE A 26 -7.20 -1.49 -13.82
N THR A 27 -6.84 -2.26 -14.87
CA THR A 27 -6.30 -3.62 -14.74
C THR A 27 -5.05 -3.70 -13.86
N HIS A 28 -4.11 -2.76 -14.02
CA HIS A 28 -2.88 -2.74 -13.20
C HIS A 28 -3.19 -2.41 -11.73
N LEU A 29 -4.09 -1.46 -11.48
CA LEU A 29 -4.47 -1.06 -10.12
C LEU A 29 -5.20 -2.20 -9.41
N THR A 30 -6.11 -2.86 -10.11
CA THR A 30 -6.84 -4.04 -9.61
C THR A 30 -5.89 -5.18 -9.28
N GLN A 31 -4.84 -5.39 -10.08
CA GLN A 31 -3.84 -6.42 -9.79
C GLN A 31 -3.03 -6.08 -8.54
N ILE A 32 -2.52 -4.85 -8.43
CA ILE A 32 -1.79 -4.37 -7.24
C ILE A 32 -2.66 -4.49 -6.00
N PHE A 33 -3.91 -4.05 -6.07
CA PHE A 33 -4.87 -4.13 -4.97
C PHE A 33 -5.12 -5.56 -4.52
N LYS A 34 -5.36 -6.50 -5.45
CA LYS A 34 -5.59 -7.91 -5.12
C LYS A 34 -4.35 -8.55 -4.49
N THR A 35 -3.15 -8.20 -4.93
CA THR A 35 -1.90 -8.69 -4.34
C THR A 35 -1.68 -8.14 -2.92
N ILE A 36 -1.79 -6.81 -2.74
CA ILE A 36 -1.59 -6.18 -1.44
C ILE A 36 -2.64 -6.64 -0.44
N SER A 37 -3.92 -6.61 -0.82
CA SER A 37 -5.01 -7.04 0.06
C SER A 37 -4.93 -8.52 0.44
N GLY A 38 -4.45 -9.38 -0.46
CA GLY A 38 -4.19 -10.79 -0.17
C GLY A 38 -3.12 -10.97 0.91
N GLN A 39 -2.00 -10.24 0.80
CA GLN A 39 -0.92 -10.30 1.79
C GLN A 39 -1.34 -9.68 3.14
N LEU A 40 -2.07 -8.55 3.10
CA LEU A 40 -2.57 -7.88 4.30
C LEU A 40 -3.54 -8.74 5.12
N LYS A 41 -4.37 -9.55 4.46
CA LYS A 41 -5.32 -10.44 5.13
C LYS A 41 -4.62 -11.56 5.91
N PHE A 42 -3.47 -12.03 5.44
CA PHE A 42 -2.76 -13.15 6.05
C PHE A 42 -1.76 -12.70 7.11
N PHE A 43 -0.97 -11.65 6.83
CA PHE A 43 0.03 -11.17 7.77
C PHE A 43 0.31 -9.66 7.59
N PRO A 44 -0.54 -8.78 8.14
CA PRO A 44 -0.46 -7.35 7.89
C PRO A 44 0.87 -6.75 8.40
N PHE A 45 1.36 -7.22 9.54
CA PHE A 45 2.57 -6.71 10.18
C PHE A 45 3.84 -6.92 9.35
N LYS A 46 3.86 -7.90 8.43
CA LYS A 46 5.00 -8.13 7.54
C LYS A 46 5.34 -6.92 6.68
N ILE A 47 4.31 -6.17 6.29
CA ILE A 47 4.44 -4.99 5.42
C ILE A 47 4.48 -3.73 6.28
N PHE A 48 3.59 -3.62 7.27
CA PHE A 48 3.47 -2.39 8.05
C PHE A 48 4.71 -2.08 8.90
N ILE A 49 5.38 -3.08 9.49
CA ILE A 49 6.56 -2.85 10.33
C ILE A 49 7.76 -2.28 9.53
N PRO A 50 8.21 -2.90 8.43
CA PRO A 50 9.31 -2.32 7.66
C PRO A 50 8.91 -0.98 7.02
N LEU A 51 7.66 -0.84 6.60
CA LEU A 51 7.16 0.41 6.01
C LEU A 51 7.11 1.54 7.04
N SER A 52 6.65 1.28 8.27
CA SER A 52 6.61 2.29 9.33
C SER A 52 8.01 2.73 9.74
N LEU A 53 8.95 1.79 9.92
CA LEU A 53 10.36 2.10 10.16
C LEU A 53 10.94 2.99 9.06
N PHE A 54 10.69 2.63 7.80
CA PHE A 54 11.16 3.41 6.66
C PHE A 54 10.58 4.83 6.65
N ILE A 55 9.27 4.98 6.88
CA ILE A 55 8.60 6.28 6.97
C ILE A 55 9.17 7.09 8.14
N THR A 56 9.37 6.49 9.31
CA THR A 56 9.95 7.16 10.48
C THR A 56 11.35 7.69 10.19
N VAL A 57 12.20 6.90 9.53
CA VAL A 57 13.55 7.35 9.14
C VAL A 57 13.47 8.52 8.17
N ILE A 58 12.60 8.47 7.16
CA ILE A 58 12.40 9.59 6.22
C ILE A 58 11.95 10.85 6.96
N LEU A 59 10.94 10.73 7.83
CA LEU A 59 10.42 11.85 8.60
C LEU A 59 11.52 12.46 9.47
N TYR A 60 12.31 11.63 10.17
CA TYR A 60 13.42 12.10 10.97
C TYR A 60 14.43 12.92 10.15
N LEU A 61 14.82 12.44 8.97
CA LEU A 61 15.77 13.14 8.09
C LEU A 61 15.20 14.46 7.58
N VAL A 62 13.93 14.47 7.15
CA VAL A 62 13.27 15.67 6.62
C VAL A 62 13.07 16.72 7.71
N PHE A 63 12.49 16.33 8.85
CA PHE A 63 12.21 17.25 9.95
C PHE A 63 13.49 17.70 10.68
N GLY A 64 14.51 16.86 10.78
CA GLY A 64 15.80 17.25 11.33
C GLY A 64 16.42 18.41 10.55
N ILE A 65 16.42 18.33 9.21
CA ILE A 65 16.88 19.43 8.35
C ILE A 65 16.01 20.68 8.53
N PHE A 66 14.69 20.49 8.66
CA PHE A 66 13.75 21.60 8.81
C PHE A 66 13.97 22.36 10.13
N ILE A 67 14.16 21.63 11.24
CA ILE A 67 14.45 22.21 12.56
C ILE A 67 15.76 22.98 12.53
N VAL A 68 16.83 22.40 11.97
CA VAL A 68 18.13 23.09 11.87
C VAL A 68 18.00 24.39 11.07
N ARG A 69 17.33 24.36 9.91
CA ARG A 69 17.12 25.57 9.10
C ARG A 69 16.29 26.63 9.82
N LEU A 70 15.25 26.22 10.54
CA LEU A 70 14.39 27.14 11.28
C LEU A 70 15.17 27.81 12.42
N VAL A 71 15.95 27.04 13.17
CA VAL A 71 16.81 27.57 14.23
C VAL A 71 17.88 28.51 13.65
N SER A 72 18.53 28.13 12.55
CA SER A 72 19.52 29.00 11.88
C SER A 72 18.92 30.31 11.38
N LEU A 73 17.69 30.28 10.85
CA LEU A 73 16.96 31.49 10.46
C LEU A 73 16.64 32.38 11.67
N LEU A 74 16.16 31.79 12.76
CA LEU A 74 15.90 32.52 14.00
C LEU A 74 17.18 33.13 14.59
N GLN A 75 18.30 32.38 14.59
CA GLN A 75 19.60 32.84 15.07
C GLN A 75 20.23 33.93 14.19
N HIS A 76 19.86 34.04 12.91
CA HIS A 76 20.29 35.15 12.07
C HIS A 76 19.46 36.43 12.30
N GLY A 77 18.27 36.29 12.91
CA GLY A 77 17.36 37.40 13.21
C GLY A 77 17.50 37.99 14.61
N PHE A 78 18.28 37.36 15.50
CA PHE A 78 18.64 37.82 16.84
C PHE A 78 20.14 38.13 16.91
#